data_AF-A0A417I4N5-F1
#
_entry.id   AF-A0A417I4N5-F1
#
_cell.length_a   1.000
_cell.length_b   1.000
_cell.length_c   1.000
_cell.angle_alpha   90.00
_cell.angle_beta   90.00
_cell.angle_gamma   90.00
#
_symmetry.space_group_name_H-M   'P 1'
#
loop_
_entity.id
_entity.type
_entity.pdbx_description
1 polymer ?
#
loop_
_entity_poly.entity_id
_entity_poly.type
_entity_poly.pdbx_seq_one_letter_code
_entity_poly.pdbx_strand_id
1 'polypeptide(L)'
;MSMEDVLQKTQLSEDDVDTTLGEAYPRIIHSISISSLSDDIQEIFSFQNDQLVSVEYAITVPESEFQTVLQTLAHQAAELLEDLLVGENQILEGKTTRWEDEQKNSLILSFPDTDTSEERVIFLGLYRTKA
;
A
#
# COMPACT_ATOMS: atom_id res chain seq x y z
N MET A 1 -4.98 -12.91 -10.33
CA MET A 1 -4.01 -12.27 -11.22
C MET A 1 -2.68 -12.91 -10.88
N SER A 2 -2.03 -13.50 -11.88
CA SER A 2 -0.74 -14.16 -11.68
C SER A 2 0.40 -13.14 -11.59
N MET A 3 1.59 -13.61 -11.25
CA MET A 3 2.79 -12.78 -11.32
C MET A 3 3.08 -12.30 -12.74
N GLU A 4 2.97 -13.19 -13.72
CA GLU A 4 3.18 -12.87 -15.14
C GLU A 4 2.20 -11.78 -15.62
N ASP A 5 0.92 -11.87 -15.22
CA ASP A 5 -0.08 -10.86 -15.54
C ASP A 5 0.32 -9.47 -15.01
N VAL A 6 0.88 -9.42 -13.79
CA VAL A 6 1.31 -8.17 -13.16
C VAL A 6 2.51 -7.60 -13.92
N LEU A 7 3.56 -8.38 -14.13
CA LEU A 7 4.76 -7.96 -14.88
C LEU A 7 4.41 -7.38 -16.26
N GLN A 8 3.53 -8.06 -17.00
CA GLN A 8 3.09 -7.58 -18.32
C GLN A 8 2.32 -6.25 -18.24
N LYS A 9 1.44 -6.09 -17.24
CA LYS A 9 0.61 -4.89 -17.11
C LYS A 9 1.39 -3.68 -16.60
N THR A 10 2.35 -3.89 -15.71
CA THR A 10 3.18 -2.83 -15.14
C THR A 10 4.42 -2.54 -15.97
N GLN A 11 4.71 -3.37 -16.98
CA GLN A 11 5.96 -3.32 -17.78
C GLN A 11 7.22 -3.51 -16.91
N LEU A 12 7.06 -4.24 -15.80
CA LEU A 12 8.16 -4.65 -14.93
C LEU A 12 8.78 -5.96 -15.42
N SER A 13 9.93 -6.28 -14.86
CA SER A 13 10.76 -7.42 -15.26
C SER A 13 10.95 -8.41 -14.12
N GLU A 14 11.50 -9.58 -14.45
CA GLU A 14 11.87 -10.58 -13.44
C GLU A 14 12.96 -10.07 -12.48
N ASP A 15 13.73 -9.05 -12.87
CA ASP A 15 14.75 -8.44 -12.00
C ASP A 15 14.13 -7.69 -10.81
N ASP A 16 12.85 -7.30 -10.92
CA ASP A 16 12.09 -6.64 -9.86
C ASP A 16 11.47 -7.64 -8.86
N VAL A 17 11.64 -8.94 -9.11
CA VAL A 17 11.09 -10.02 -8.27
C VAL A 17 12.01 -10.29 -7.07
N ASP A 18 11.48 -10.06 -5.88
CA ASP A 18 12.09 -10.39 -4.60
C ASP A 18 11.53 -11.72 -4.05
N THR A 19 12.41 -12.69 -3.85
CA THR A 19 12.09 -14.00 -3.25
C THR A 19 12.69 -14.19 -1.85
N THR A 20 13.08 -13.10 -1.18
CA THR A 20 13.77 -13.17 0.13
C THR A 20 12.89 -13.78 1.23
N LEU A 21 11.56 -13.73 1.08
CA LEU A 21 10.59 -14.41 1.96
C LEU A 21 10.31 -15.88 1.55
N GLY A 22 11.04 -16.40 0.55
CA GLY A 22 10.91 -17.74 -0.01
C GLY A 22 10.14 -17.78 -1.33
N GLU A 23 10.43 -18.78 -2.17
CA GLU A 23 9.82 -18.93 -3.51
C GLU A 23 8.30 -19.11 -3.51
N ALA A 24 7.71 -19.53 -2.38
CA ALA A 24 6.26 -19.66 -2.22
C ALA A 24 5.55 -18.30 -1.97
N TYR A 25 6.31 -17.28 -1.59
CA TYR A 25 5.84 -15.94 -1.24
C TYR A 25 6.64 -14.86 -1.97
N PRO A 26 6.74 -14.93 -3.30
CA PRO A 26 7.53 -13.96 -4.04
C PRO A 26 6.80 -12.61 -4.03
N ARG A 27 7.58 -11.55 -4.18
CA ARG A 27 7.09 -10.17 -4.26
C ARG A 27 7.68 -9.50 -5.49
N ILE A 28 6.98 -8.53 -6.05
CA ILE A 28 7.58 -7.57 -6.98
C ILE A 28 7.69 -6.26 -6.23
N ILE A 29 8.88 -5.70 -6.14
CA ILE A 29 9.13 -4.45 -5.40
C ILE A 29 9.78 -3.46 -6.36
N HIS A 30 9.16 -2.31 -6.53
CA HIS A 30 9.72 -1.24 -7.36
C HIS A 30 9.33 0.14 -6.83
N SER A 31 10.10 1.14 -7.23
CA SER A 31 9.85 2.53 -6.84
C SER A 31 8.99 3.23 -7.88
N ILE A 32 7.94 3.89 -7.41
CA ILE A 32 7.08 4.77 -8.19
C ILE A 32 7.08 6.17 -7.58
N SER A 33 6.66 7.14 -8.37
CA SER A 33 6.44 8.51 -7.92
C SER A 33 5.00 8.90 -8.26
N ILE A 34 4.27 9.41 -7.28
CA ILE A 34 2.91 9.93 -7.48
C ILE A 34 2.98 11.43 -7.22
N SER A 35 2.75 12.21 -8.27
CA SER A 35 2.70 13.67 -8.18
C SER A 35 1.72 14.08 -7.08
N SER A 36 2.11 15.05 -6.26
CA SER A 36 1.38 15.52 -5.06
C SER A 36 1.35 14.59 -3.84
N LEU A 37 1.96 13.40 -3.92
CA LEU A 37 2.05 12.47 -2.80
C LEU A 37 3.49 12.27 -2.32
N SER A 38 4.34 11.65 -3.14
CA SER A 38 5.76 11.47 -2.87
C SER A 38 6.47 10.99 -4.14
N ASP A 39 7.75 11.34 -4.26
CA ASP A 39 8.63 10.83 -5.29
C ASP A 39 9.30 9.50 -4.92
N ASP A 40 9.21 9.09 -3.65
CA ASP A 40 9.79 7.86 -3.10
C ASP A 40 8.69 6.97 -2.50
N ILE A 41 8.01 6.23 -3.37
CA ILE A 41 6.98 5.26 -2.99
C ILE A 41 7.45 3.88 -3.43
N GLN A 42 7.60 2.94 -2.50
CA GLN A 42 7.78 1.54 -2.84
C GLN A 42 6.41 0.90 -3.03
N GLU A 43 6.12 0.46 -4.25
CA GLU A 43 4.96 -0.37 -4.55
C GLU A 43 5.39 -1.85 -4.53
N ILE A 44 4.65 -2.64 -3.75
CA ILE A 44 4.97 -4.01 -3.41
C ILE A 44 3.77 -4.88 -3.78
N PHE A 45 3.95 -5.73 -4.79
CA PHE A 45 2.98 -6.75 -5.15
C PHE A 45 3.36 -8.06 -4.48
N SER A 46 2.53 -8.56 -3.55
CA SER A 46 2.80 -9.80 -2.83
C SER A 46 1.95 -10.94 -3.37
N PHE A 47 2.59 -12.09 -3.59
CA PHE A 47 1.95 -13.26 -4.17
C PHE A 47 1.98 -14.45 -3.22
N GLN A 48 0.96 -15.29 -3.31
CA GLN A 48 0.95 -16.61 -2.70
C GLN A 48 0.47 -17.62 -3.73
N ASN A 49 1.26 -18.67 -4.00
CA ASN A 49 0.94 -19.70 -5.01
C ASN A 49 0.58 -19.09 -6.38
N ASP A 50 1.38 -18.13 -6.87
CA ASP A 50 1.15 -17.40 -8.12
C ASP A 50 -0.21 -16.67 -8.20
N GLN A 51 -0.74 -16.24 -7.05
CA GLN A 51 -1.90 -15.34 -6.99
C GLN A 51 -1.54 -14.09 -6.22
N LEU A 52 -1.82 -12.93 -6.81
CA LEU A 52 -1.71 -11.64 -6.13
C LEU A 52 -2.66 -11.60 -4.93
N VAL A 53 -2.09 -11.48 -3.74
CA VAL A 53 -2.84 -11.43 -2.47
C VAL A 53 -2.89 -10.03 -1.88
N SER A 54 -1.86 -9.21 -2.12
CA SER A 54 -1.87 -7.81 -1.71
C SER A 54 -1.06 -6.92 -2.64
N VAL A 55 -1.43 -5.64 -2.62
CA VAL A 55 -0.64 -4.53 -3.14
C VAL A 55 -0.42 -3.58 -1.99
N GLU A 56 0.84 -3.26 -1.70
CA GLU A 56 1.24 -2.44 -0.57
C GLU A 56 2.07 -1.26 -1.08
N TYR A 57 1.82 -0.08 -0.53
CA TYR A 57 2.56 1.14 -0.83
C TYR A 57 3.21 1.63 0.46
N ALA A 58 4.54 1.65 0.48
CA ALA A 58 5.30 2.33 1.50
C ALA A 58 5.71 3.70 0.95
N ILE A 59 5.09 4.74 1.49
CA ILE A 59 5.25 6.13 1.06
C ILE A 59 6.18 6.79 2.06
N THR A 60 7.42 7.06 1.66
CA THR A 60 8.36 7.85 2.45
C THR A 60 8.04 9.32 2.24
N VAL A 61 7.86 10.07 3.32
CA VAL A 61 7.60 11.51 3.28
C VAL A 61 8.48 12.25 4.29
N PRO A 62 8.96 13.46 3.97
CA PRO A 62 9.62 14.32 4.95
C PRO A 62 8.67 14.62 6.11
N GLU A 63 9.20 14.67 7.34
CA GLU A 63 8.43 15.04 8.54
C GLU A 63 7.66 16.36 8.36
N SER A 64 8.27 17.33 7.67
CA SER A 64 7.66 18.63 7.39
C SER A 64 6.43 18.58 6.48
N GLU A 65 6.30 17.53 5.66
CA GLU A 65 5.21 17.36 4.69
C GLU A 65 4.18 16.32 5.15
N PHE A 66 4.51 15.53 6.16
CA PHE A 66 3.70 14.42 6.65
C PHE A 66 2.23 14.79 6.91
N GLN A 67 1.97 15.90 7.61
CA GLN A 67 0.60 16.33 7.90
C GLN A 67 -0.19 16.71 6.64
N THR A 68 0.45 17.34 5.66
CA THR A 68 -0.16 17.72 4.39
C THR A 68 -0.53 16.47 3.58
N VAL A 69 0.40 15.51 3.50
CA VAL A 69 0.17 14.24 2.83
C VAL A 69 -0.94 13.45 3.52
N LEU A 70 -0.92 13.38 4.85
CA LEU A 70 -1.94 12.71 5.65
C LEU A 70 -3.33 13.28 5.39
N GLN A 71 -3.48 14.62 5.37
CA GLN A 71 -4.75 15.27 5.07
C GLN A 71 -5.23 14.99 3.64
N THR A 72 -4.30 14.96 2.68
CA THR A 72 -4.61 14.64 1.28
C THR A 72 -5.14 13.21 1.16
N LEU A 73 -4.46 12.25 1.77
CA LEU A 73 -4.90 10.85 1.82
C LEU A 73 -6.25 10.71 2.53
N ALA A 74 -6.45 11.39 3.65
CA ALA A 74 -7.71 11.34 4.39
C ALA A 74 -8.89 11.91 3.59
N HIS A 75 -8.65 12.99 2.86
CA HIS A 75 -9.67 13.61 2.01
C HIS A 75 -10.05 12.69 0.84
N GLN A 76 -9.06 12.17 0.11
CA GLN A 76 -9.30 11.25 -1.00
C GLN A 76 -9.94 9.93 -0.54
N ALA A 77 -9.52 9.41 0.61
CA ALA A 77 -10.12 8.23 1.21
C ALA A 77 -11.59 8.49 1.56
N ALA A 78 -11.93 9.62 2.19
CA ALA A 78 -13.31 9.95 2.51
C ALA A 78 -14.21 9.96 1.25
N GLU A 79 -13.74 10.55 0.15
CA GLU A 79 -14.47 10.57 -1.12
C GLU A 79 -14.68 9.17 -1.73
N LEU A 80 -13.70 8.27 -1.59
CA LEU A 80 -13.79 6.89 -2.08
C LEU A 80 -14.62 5.98 -1.17
N LEU A 81 -14.58 6.23 0.15
CA LEU A 81 -15.14 5.36 1.17
C LEU A 81 -16.60 5.66 1.49
N GLU A 82 -17.10 6.86 1.18
CA GLU A 82 -18.51 7.24 1.41
C GLU A 82 -19.51 6.22 0.81
N ASP A 83 -19.14 5.55 -0.27
CA ASP A 83 -20.02 4.60 -0.98
C ASP A 83 -19.60 3.11 -0.88
N LEU A 84 -18.38 2.78 -0.41
CA LEU A 84 -17.77 1.47 -0.72
C LEU A 84 -17.38 0.56 0.46
N LEU A 85 -16.98 1.07 1.63
CA LEU A 85 -16.43 0.22 2.71
C LEU A 85 -17.13 0.42 4.06
N VAL A 86 -17.16 -0.64 4.87
CA VAL A 86 -17.66 -0.62 6.25
C VAL A 86 -16.44 -0.45 7.18
N GLY A 87 -16.37 0.63 7.97
CA GLY A 87 -15.21 0.84 8.87
C GLY A 87 -15.14 2.20 9.57
N GLU A 88 -14.00 2.45 10.22
CA GLU A 88 -13.70 3.74 10.87
C GLU A 88 -13.42 4.83 9.82
N ASN A 89 -14.30 5.82 9.69
CA ASN A 89 -14.15 6.90 8.70
C ASN A 89 -13.22 8.04 9.16
N GLN A 90 -12.44 7.83 10.22
CA GLN A 90 -11.51 8.83 10.73
C GLN A 90 -10.09 8.29 10.70
N ILE A 91 -9.25 8.92 9.89
CA ILE A 91 -7.82 8.64 9.85
C ILE A 91 -7.13 9.50 10.91
N LEU A 92 -6.38 8.84 11.80
CA LEU A 92 -5.62 9.49 12.87
C LEU A 92 -4.15 9.07 12.78
N GLU A 93 -3.26 10.04 12.92
CA GLU A 93 -1.82 9.79 13.00
C GLU A 93 -1.49 8.76 14.09
N GLY A 94 -0.55 7.86 13.80
CA GLY A 94 -0.09 6.82 14.72
C GLY A 94 -1.09 5.68 14.94
N LYS A 95 -2.27 5.72 14.31
CA LYS A 95 -3.24 4.63 14.36
C LYS A 95 -3.33 3.91 13.03
N THR A 96 -3.37 2.59 13.10
CA THR A 96 -3.75 1.78 11.96
C THR A 96 -5.25 1.85 11.78
N THR A 97 -5.70 2.33 10.62
CA THR A 97 -7.10 2.33 10.21
C THR A 97 -7.31 1.18 9.23
N ARG A 98 -8.36 0.39 9.42
CA ARG A 98 -8.72 -0.73 8.55
C ARG A 98 -10.16 -0.59 8.12
N TRP A 99 -10.37 -0.72 6.83
CA TRP A 99 -11.69 -0.83 6.21
C TRP A 99 -11.84 -2.19 5.56
N GLU A 100 -13.07 -2.70 5.53
CA GLU A 100 -13.38 -4.01 4.97
C GLU A 100 -14.65 -3.93 4.13
N ASP A 101 -14.67 -4.64 2.99
CA ASP A 101 -15.86 -4.81 2.16
C ASP A 101 -16.66 -6.07 2.57
N GLU A 102 -17.82 -6.29 1.96
CA GLU A 102 -18.66 -7.48 2.25
C GLU A 102 -17.96 -8.82 1.94
N GLN A 103 -16.97 -8.80 1.04
CA GLN A 103 -16.17 -9.97 0.64
C GLN A 103 -14.94 -10.16 1.55
N LYS A 104 -14.78 -9.32 2.57
CA LYS A 104 -13.66 -9.26 3.50
C LYS A 104 -12.34 -8.83 2.87
N ASN A 105 -12.34 -8.22 1.68
CA ASN A 105 -11.15 -7.52 1.22
C ASN A 105 -10.92 -6.32 2.12
N SER A 106 -9.67 -6.04 2.46
CA SER A 106 -9.34 -4.98 3.41
C SER A 106 -8.40 -3.95 2.82
N LEU A 107 -8.71 -2.69 3.08
CA LEU A 107 -7.80 -1.57 2.94
C LEU A 107 -7.24 -1.25 4.32
N ILE A 108 -5.91 -1.16 4.45
CA ILE A 108 -5.23 -0.80 5.69
C ILE A 108 -4.38 0.43 5.42
N LEU A 109 -4.54 1.45 6.27
CA LEU A 109 -3.67 2.61 6.32
C LEU A 109 -2.99 2.64 7.69
N SER A 110 -1.67 2.67 7.75
CA SER A 110 -0.91 2.71 8.99
C SER A 110 0.29 3.65 8.92
N PHE A 111 0.76 4.05 10.11
CA PHE A 111 1.86 4.98 10.31
C PHE A 111 2.90 4.29 11.20
N PRO A 112 3.70 3.36 10.65
CA PRO A 112 4.75 2.71 11.43
C PRO A 112 5.74 3.74 11.97
N ASP A 113 6.24 3.48 13.19
CA ASP A 113 7.34 4.27 13.74
C ASP A 113 8.59 4.06 12.89
N THR A 114 9.23 5.16 12.52
CA THR A 114 10.54 5.18 11.87
C THR A 114 11.61 5.50 12.91
N ASP A 115 12.78 4.87 12.79
CA ASP A 115 13.94 5.18 13.67
C ASP A 115 14.55 6.57 13.37
N THR A 116 14.06 7.27 12.35
CA THR A 116 14.55 8.57 11.87
C THR A 116 13.51 9.66 12.10
N SER A 117 13.93 10.80 12.65
CA SER A 117 13.04 11.94 12.89
C SER A 117 12.82 12.84 11.67
N GLU A 118 13.54 12.59 10.57
CA GLU A 118 13.49 13.41 9.36
C GLU A 118 12.47 12.90 8.34
N GLU A 119 12.16 11.61 8.40
CA GLU A 119 11.27 10.93 7.45
C GLU A 119 10.25 10.08 8.21
N ARG A 120 9.04 10.04 7.65
CA ARG A 120 7.95 9.20 8.12
C ARG A 120 7.53 8.29 7.00
N VAL A 121 7.06 7.12 7.37
CA VAL A 121 6.47 6.17 6.42
C VAL A 121 4.98 6.12 6.63
N ILE A 122 4.25 6.28 5.54
CA ILE A 122 2.82 5.97 5.46
C ILE A 122 2.69 4.66 4.71
N PHE A 123 2.01 3.69 5.31
CA PHE A 123 1.82 2.39 4.72
C PHE A 123 0.35 2.20 4.33
N LEU A 124 0.11 1.94 3.04
CA LEU A 124 -1.20 1.67 2.48
C LEU A 124 -1.23 0.27 1.87
N GLY A 125 -2.01 -0.63 2.44
CA GLY A 125 -2.14 -2.01 1.97
C GLY A 125 -3.55 -2.35 1.50
N LEU A 126 -3.65 -2.88 0.28
CA LEU A 126 -4.87 -3.50 -0.25
C LEU A 126 -4.71 -5.01 -0.20
N TYR A 127 -5.53 -5.66 0.62
CA TYR A 127 -5.48 -7.11 0.81
C TYR A 127 -6.76 -7.74 0.30
N ARG A 128 -6.61 -8.77 -0.52
CA ARG A 128 -7.74 -9.62 -0.89
C ARG A 128 -7.88 -10.72 0.13
N THR A 129 -9.11 -10.95 0.60
CA THR A 129 -9.39 -12.22 1.26
C THR A 129 -9.25 -13.32 0.20
N LYS A 130 -8.51 -14.39 0.55
CA LYS A 130 -8.21 -15.52 -0.34
C LYS A 130 -9.46 -15.90 -1.15
N ALA A 131 -9.31 -15.88 -2.48
CA ALA A 131 -10.29 -16.47 -3.39
C ALA A 131 -10.34 -17.99 -3.23
#